data_AF-A0A645JJ66-F1
#
_entry.id   AF-A0A645JJ66-F1
#
_cell.length_a   1.000
_cell.length_b   1.000
_cell.length_c   1.000
_cell.angle_alpha   90.00
_cell.angle_beta   90.00
_cell.angle_gamma   90.00
#
_symmetry.space_group_name_H-M   'P 1'
#
loop_
_entity.id
_entity.type
_entity.pdbx_description
1 polymer ?
#
loop_
_entity_poly.entity_id
_entity_poly.type
_entity_poly.pdbx_seq_one_letter_code
_entity_poly.pdbx_strand_id
1 'polypeptide(L)' 'MFGDTFLVAPVMYAGMRERGVYLPHGAQWKNIETGAIFEGGQVIAAQAPLDTMPVFERV' A
#
# COMPACT_ATOMS: atom_id res chain seq x y z
N MET A 1 -4.86 -1.48 9.21
CA MET A 1 -5.26 -0.06 9.15
C MET A 1 -4.63 0.65 10.33
N PHE A 2 -4.00 1.80 10.08
CA PHE A 2 -3.51 2.72 11.10
C PHE A 2 -4.47 3.90 11.16
N GLY A 3 -5.33 3.88 12.17
CA GLY A 3 -6.55 4.70 12.16
C GLY A 3 -7.49 4.33 11.00
N ASP A 4 -8.28 5.29 10.60
CA ASP A 4 -9.27 5.28 9.52
C ASP A 4 -8.71 5.78 8.18
N THR A 5 -7.54 6.40 8.20
CA THR A 5 -6.91 7.03 7.03
C THR A 5 -5.88 6.13 6.33
N PHE A 6 -5.03 5.42 7.08
CA PHE A 6 -3.86 4.76 6.48
C PHE A 6 -3.99 3.24 6.42
N LEU A 7 -3.65 2.67 5.26
CA LEU A 7 -3.35 1.27 5.08
C LEU A 7 -1.83 1.10 5.05
N VAL A 8 -1.30 0.34 6.00
CA VAL A 8 0.14 0.05 6.12
C VAL A 8 0.36 -1.41 5.79
N ALA A 9 1.31 -1.72 4.90
CA ALA A 9 1.64 -3.09 4.49
C ALA A 9 3.12 -3.44 4.76
N PRO A 10 3.50 -3.76 6.02
CA PRO A 10 4.90 -3.95 6.43
C PRO A 10 5.62 -5.11 5.73
N VAL A 11 6.85 -4.90 5.25
CA VAL A 11 7.65 -5.99 4.69
C VAL A 11 8.16 -6.91 5.81
N MET A 12 7.78 -8.20 5.76
CA MET A 12 8.03 -9.15 6.85
C MET A 12 9.19 -10.11 6.60
N TYR A 13 9.78 -10.10 5.40
CA TYR A 13 10.79 -11.08 4.98
C TYR A 13 12.04 -10.39 4.41
N ALA A 14 13.21 -10.92 4.78
CA ALA A 14 14.48 -10.41 4.30
C ALA A 14 14.58 -10.49 2.77
N GLY A 15 15.10 -9.44 2.15
CA GLY A 15 15.32 -9.38 0.70
C GLY A 15 14.06 -9.11 -0.13
N MET A 16 12.86 -9.08 0.46
CA MET A 16 11.64 -8.70 -0.25
C MET A 16 11.73 -7.24 -0.72
N ARG A 17 11.40 -7.00 -2.00
CA ARG A 17 11.43 -5.68 -2.65
C ARG A 17 10.09 -5.27 -3.27
N GLU A 18 9.11 -6.15 -3.21
CA GLU A 18 7.75 -5.97 -3.68
C GLU A 18 6.85 -6.92 -2.87
N ARG A 19 5.59 -6.56 -2.68
CA ARG A 19 4.59 -7.46 -2.11
C ARG A 19 3.21 -7.25 -2.70
N GLY A 20 2.38 -8.30 -2.67
CA GLY A 20 0.95 -8.17 -2.88
C GLY A 20 0.30 -7.38 -1.73
N VAL A 21 -0.50 -6.37 -2.07
CA VAL A 21 -1.29 -5.58 -1.12
C VAL A 21 -2.74 -5.54 -1.61
N TYR A 22 -3.66 -6.04 -0.80
CA TYR A 22 -5.09 -5.84 -1.04
C TYR A 22 -5.49 -4.42 -0.62
N LEU A 23 -6.10 -3.70 -1.55
CA LEU A 23 -6.72 -2.40 -1.32
C LEU A 23 -8.21 -2.63 -1.07
N PRO A 24 -8.74 -2.31 0.12
CA PRO A 24 -10.16 -2.50 0.43
C PRO A 24 -11.07 -1.75 -0.54
N HIS A 25 -12.19 -2.39 -0.91
CA HIS A 25 -13.23 -1.77 -1.72
C HIS A 25 -13.90 -0.58 -1.01
N GLY A 26 -14.59 0.28 -1.76
CA GLY A 26 -15.37 1.41 -1.21
C GLY A 26 -14.55 2.67 -0.90
N ALA A 27 -13.33 2.75 -1.44
CA ALA A 27 -12.49 3.95 -1.44
C ALA A 27 -11.44 3.87 -2.54
N GLN A 28 -10.87 5.02 -2.89
CA GLN A 28 -9.61 5.07 -3.62
C GLN A 28 -8.45 5.12 -2.62
N TRP A 29 -7.28 4.67 -3.06
CA TRP A 29 -6.10 4.58 -2.23
C TRP A 29 -4.93 5.25 -2.92
N LYS A 30 -4.34 6.25 -2.27
CA LYS A 30 -3.17 6.97 -2.76
C LYS A 30 -1.92 6.43 -2.09
N ASN A 31 -0.97 5.94 -2.87
CA ASN A 31 0.36 5.61 -2.35
C ASN A 31 1.04 6.91 -1.88
N ILE A 32 1.47 6.96 -0.62
CA ILE A 32 1.98 8.21 -0.03
C ILE A 32 3.34 8.64 -0.62
N GLU A 33 4.11 7.68 -1.14
CA GLU A 33 5.46 7.91 -1.65
C GLU A 33 5.45 8.32 -3.12
N THR A 34 4.64 7.64 -3.95
CA THR A 34 4.58 7.93 -5.40
C THR A 34 3.46 8.89 -5.77
N GLY A 35 2.48 9.09 -4.88
CA GLY A 35 1.25 9.83 -5.16
C GLY A 35 0.28 9.12 -6.11
N ALA A 36 0.59 7.92 -6.57
CA ALA A 36 -0.28 7.15 -7.47
C ALA A 36 -1.59 6.75 -6.77
N ILE A 37 -2.71 6.88 -7.48
CA ILE A 37 -4.05 6.55 -6.98
C ILE A 37 -4.52 5.24 -7.61
N PHE A 38 -5.09 4.38 -6.77
CA PHE A 38 -5.60 3.07 -7.14
C PHE A 38 -7.06 2.94 -6.70
N GLU A 39 -7.88 2.28 -7.52
CA GLU A 39 -9.22 1.87 -7.10
C GLU A 39 -9.14 0.80 -6.00
N GLY A 40 -10.09 0.84 -5.05
CA GLY A 40 -10.25 -0.22 -4.07
C GLY A 40 -10.82 -1.52 -4.67
N GLY A 41 -10.75 -2.60 -3.90
CA GLY A 41 -11.30 -3.91 -4.27
C GLY A 41 -10.36 -4.79 -5.08
N GLN A 42 -9.07 -4.46 -5.14
CA GLN A 42 -8.07 -5.19 -5.93
C GLN A 42 -6.80 -5.49 -5.11
N VAL A 43 -6.02 -6.46 -5.59
CA VAL A 43 -4.66 -6.71 -5.10
C VAL A 43 -3.68 -6.11 -6.10
N ILE A 44 -2.76 -5.28 -5.61
CA ILE A 44 -1.69 -4.70 -6.41
C ILE A 44 -0.33 -5.28 -6.00
N ALA A 45 0.60 -5.32 -6.95
CA ALA A 45 2.02 -5.56 -6.70
C ALA A 45 2.67 -4.22 -6.28
N ALA A 46 2.82 -4.01 -4.97
CA ALA A 46 3.32 -2.77 -4.42
C ALA A 46 4.85 -2.83 -4.23
N GLN A 47 5.55 -1.86 -4.80
CA GLN A 47 7.00 -1.72 -4.64
C GLN A 47 7.35 -1.43 -3.17
N ALA A 48 8.40 -2.09 -2.69
CA ALA A 48 8.90 -1.98 -1.34
C ALA A 48 10.44 -1.96 -1.34
N PRO A 49 11.08 -0.92 -1.92
CA PRO A 49 12.53 -0.77 -1.89
C PRO A 49 13.03 -0.69 -0.44
N LEU A 50 14.34 -0.79 -0.23
CA LEU A 50 14.88 -0.96 1.14
C LEU A 50 14.58 0.22 2.09
N ASP A 51 14.42 1.42 1.54
CA ASP A 51 14.26 2.68 2.25
C ASP A 51 12.80 3.07 2.55
N THR A 52 11.83 2.38 1.94
CA THR A 52 10.40 2.67 2.11
C THR A 52 9.57 1.39 2.14
N MET A 53 8.33 1.48 2.60
CA MET A 53 7.39 0.35 2.56
C MET A 53 6.04 0.81 2.02
N PRO A 54 5.21 -0.10 1.47
CA PRO A 54 3.92 0.30 0.92
C PRO A 54 3.00 0.84 2.01
N VAL A 55 2.66 2.12 1.89
CA VAL A 55 1.67 2.80 2.71
C VAL A 55 0.73 3.56 1.78
N PHE A 56 -0.56 3.49 2.09
CA PHE A 56 -1.61 4.09 1.30
C PHE A 56 -2.53 4.93 2.18
N GLU A 57 -2.83 6.12 1.73
CA GLU A 57 -3.83 7.02 2.30
C GLU A 57 -5.17 6.78 1.61
N ARG A 58 -6.24 6.71 2.39
CA ARG A 58 -7.61 6.64 1.88
C ARG A 58 -8.02 8.01 1.32
N VAL A 59 -8.56 8.01 0.10
CA VAL A 59 -9.14 9.18 -0.59
C VAL A 59 -10.66 9.10 -0.56
#